data_AF-A0A971SNH1-F1
#
_entry.id   AF-A0A971SNH1-F1
#
_cell.length_a   1.000
_cell.length_b   1.000
_cell.length_c   1.000
_cell.angle_alpha   90.00
_cell.angle_beta   90.00
_cell.angle_gamma   90.00
#
_symmetry.space_group_name_H-M   'P 1'
#
loop_
_entity.id
_entity.type
_entity.pdbx_description
1 polymer ?
#
loop_
_entity_poly.entity_id
_entity_poly.type
_entity_poly.pdbx_seq_one_letter_code
_entity_poly.pdbx_strand_id
1 'polypeptide(L)'
;MEKEYIYPAVLAFGYDGGRLWAANFVGLSGCWVEGEDRDDVIKRAPEVLKEYIKCCIEAEWPIPEPPKVGDLEEADAGEVILVKCRI
;
A
#
# COMPACT_ATOMS: atom_id res chain seq x y z
N MET A 1 -22.91 -4.17 4.19
CA MET A 1 -22.52 -4.40 2.79
C MET A 1 -21.01 -4.36 2.78
N GLU A 2 -20.35 -5.43 2.35
CA GLU A 2 -18.89 -5.41 2.22
C GLU A 2 -18.50 -4.44 1.10
N LYS A 3 -17.55 -3.55 1.37
CA LYS A 3 -17.02 -2.60 0.37
C LYS A 3 -15.60 -2.99 0.00
N GLU A 4 -15.31 -3.05 -1.29
CA GLU A 4 -13.99 -3.36 -1.83
C GLU A 4 -13.21 -2.05 -2.10
N TYR A 5 -11.93 -2.04 -1.73
CA TYR A 5 -11.00 -0.94 -1.93
C TYR A 5 -9.77 -1.46 -2.68
N ILE A 6 -9.29 -0.70 -3.66
CA ILE A 6 -8.15 -1.06 -4.50
C ILE A 6 -7.20 0.13 -4.55
N TYR A 7 -5.97 -0.08 -4.11
CA TYR A 7 -4.92 0.93 -4.14
C TYR A 7 -3.66 0.38 -4.79
N PRO A 8 -2.97 1.17 -5.61
CA PRO A 8 -1.63 0.83 -6.03
C PRO A 8 -0.66 1.02 -4.86
N ALA A 9 0.34 0.17 -4.79
CA ALA A 9 1.49 0.31 -3.90
C ALA A 9 2.78 0.21 -4.74
N VAL A 10 3.82 0.94 -4.31
CA VAL A 10 5.16 0.83 -4.89
C VAL A 10 5.93 -0.19 -4.07
N LEU A 11 6.29 -1.30 -4.70
CA LEU A 11 7.12 -2.37 -4.16
C LEU A 11 8.58 -2.12 -4.57
N ALA A 12 9.44 -1.92 -3.59
CA ALA A 12 10.86 -1.67 -3.83
C ALA A 12 11.73 -2.41 -2.82
N PHE A 13 12.90 -2.83 -3.27
CA PHE A 13 14.00 -3.24 -2.40
C PHE A 13 14.94 -2.06 -2.24
N GLY A 14 15.41 -1.80 -1.01
CA GLY A 14 16.18 -0.58 -0.76
C GLY A 14 15.90 0.08 0.57
N TYR A 15 14.81 -0.33 1.25
CA TYR A 15 14.41 0.26 2.52
C TYR A 15 15.39 -0.14 3.64
N ASP A 16 15.50 0.70 4.67
CA ASP A 16 16.49 0.58 5.75
C ASP A 16 17.95 0.40 5.26
N GLY A 17 18.38 1.24 4.32
CA GLY A 17 19.74 1.21 3.77
C GLY A 17 20.01 -0.02 2.88
N GLY A 18 19.00 -0.52 2.18
CA GLY A 18 19.14 -1.64 1.24
C GLY A 18 18.97 -3.02 1.84
N ARG A 19 18.23 -3.15 2.95
CA ARG A 19 18.07 -4.42 3.67
C ARG A 19 16.68 -5.02 3.55
N LEU A 20 15.68 -4.18 3.33
CA LEU A 20 14.28 -4.60 3.34
C LEU A 20 13.58 -4.31 2.02
N TRP A 21 12.64 -5.19 1.71
CA TRP A 21 11.54 -4.91 0.80
C TRP A 21 10.51 -4.05 1.51
N ALA A 22 9.89 -3.12 0.79
CA ALA A 22 8.75 -2.37 1.26
C ALA A 22 7.69 -2.25 0.16
N ALA A 23 6.41 -2.38 0.53
CA ALA A 23 5.28 -1.97 -0.30
C ALA A 23 4.64 -0.74 0.33
N ASN A 24 4.82 0.42 -0.31
CA ASN A 24 4.33 1.71 0.16
C ASN A 24 3.08 2.13 -0.62
N PHE A 25 2.00 2.47 0.09
CA PHE A 25 0.77 2.98 -0.50
C PHE A 25 0.87 4.49 -0.68
N VAL A 26 1.33 4.91 -1.85
CA VAL A 26 1.51 6.33 -2.15
C VAL A 26 0.17 7.07 -2.02
N GLY A 27 0.17 8.18 -1.28
CA GLY A 27 -1.03 8.96 -0.95
C GLY A 27 -1.71 8.54 0.36
N LEU A 28 -1.37 7.40 0.95
CA LEU A 28 -1.84 6.95 2.25
C LEU A 28 -0.73 7.14 3.30
N SER A 29 -0.74 8.31 3.97
CA SER A 29 0.31 8.66 4.94
C SER A 29 0.39 7.64 6.07
N GLY A 30 1.54 7.01 6.27
CA GLY A 30 1.70 5.99 7.31
C GLY A 30 1.37 4.56 6.86
N CYS A 31 0.97 4.34 5.61
CA CYS A 31 0.50 3.04 5.14
C CYS A 31 1.57 2.35 4.29
N TRP A 32 2.36 1.49 4.92
CA TRP A 32 3.29 0.61 4.22
C TRP A 32 3.53 -0.68 4.99
N VAL A 33 4.10 -1.67 4.31
CA VAL A 33 4.55 -2.92 4.89
C VAL A 33 5.99 -3.19 4.47
N GLU A 34 6.83 -3.65 5.39
CA GLU A 34 8.26 -3.91 5.15
C GLU A 34 8.71 -5.27 5.69
N GLY A 35 9.71 -5.88 5.06
CA GLY A 35 10.23 -7.19 5.46
C GLY A 35 11.42 -7.64 4.62
N GLU A 36 12.10 -8.68 5.08
CA GLU A 36 13.26 -9.26 4.38
C GLU A 36 12.86 -10.02 3.12
N ASP A 37 11.60 -10.48 3.05
CA ASP A 37 11.07 -11.29 1.96
C ASP A 37 10.01 -10.52 1.14
N ARG A 38 10.23 -10.47 -0.17
CA ARG A 38 9.36 -9.77 -1.12
C ARG A 38 7.94 -10.32 -1.11
N ASP A 39 7.79 -11.64 -1.08
CA ASP A 39 6.50 -12.30 -1.24
C ASP A 39 5.69 -12.21 0.07
N ASP A 40 6.35 -12.26 1.23
CA ASP A 40 5.71 -11.95 2.52
C ASP A 40 5.20 -10.51 2.57
N VAL A 41 5.99 -9.55 2.08
CA VAL A 41 5.58 -8.13 1.96
C VAL A 41 4.31 -8.01 1.11
N ILE A 42 4.28 -8.64 -0.08
CA ILE A 42 3.09 -8.64 -0.95
C ILE A 42 1.90 -9.30 -0.26
N LYS A 43 2.11 -10.44 0.40
CA LYS A 43 1.04 -11.22 1.05
C LYS A 43 0.37 -10.45 2.20
N ARG A 44 1.12 -9.61 2.92
CA ARG A 44 0.62 -8.83 4.06
C ARG A 44 0.07 -7.45 3.68
N ALA A 45 0.40 -6.94 2.50
CA ALA A 45 -0.06 -5.63 2.04
C ALA A 45 -1.60 -5.44 2.10
N PRO A 46 -2.45 -6.43 1.77
CA PRO A 46 -3.90 -6.30 1.92
C PRO A 46 -4.37 -6.00 3.33
N GLU A 47 -3.73 -6.57 4.35
CA GLU A 47 -4.13 -6.36 5.75
C GLU A 47 -3.74 -4.97 6.25
N VAL A 48 -2.57 -4.46 5.83
CA VAL A 48 -2.17 -3.08 6.15
C VAL A 48 -3.10 -2.06 5.50
N LEU A 49 -3.46 -2.26 4.22
CA LEU A 49 -4.45 -1.42 3.55
C LEU A 49 -5.79 -1.47 4.28
N LYS A 50 -6.25 -2.68 4.65
CA LYS A 50 -7.51 -2.87 5.39
C LYS A 50 -7.50 -2.10 6.70
N GLU A 51 -6.42 -2.18 7.47
CA GLU A 51 -6.30 -1.47 8.75
C GLU A 51 -6.34 0.05 8.56
N TYR A 52 -5.62 0.58 7.57
CA TYR A 52 -5.66 2.01 7.26
C TYR A 52 -7.09 2.48 6.95
N ILE A 53 -7.81 1.76 6.09
CA ILE A 53 -9.19 2.10 5.71
C ILE A 53 -10.13 2.02 6.92
N LYS A 54 -9.97 1.03 7.80
CA LYS A 54 -10.74 0.96 9.06
C LYS A 54 -10.47 2.18 9.94
N CYS A 55 -9.20 2.56 10.12
CA CYS A 55 -8.85 3.75 10.90
C CYS A 55 -9.51 5.01 10.34
N CYS A 56 -9.55 5.19 9.02
CA CYS A 56 -10.28 6.31 8.41
C CYS A 56 -11.77 6.28 8.75
N ILE A 57 -12.41 5.12 8.65
CA ILE A 57 -13.84 4.95 8.96
C ILE A 57 -14.13 5.23 10.44
N GLU A 58 -13.35 4.65 11.34
CA GLU A 58 -13.52 4.80 12.79
C GLU A 58 -13.27 6.23 13.27
N ALA A 59 -12.32 6.93 12.65
CA ALA A 59 -12.03 8.32 12.94
C ALA A 59 -12.94 9.32 12.19
N GLU A 60 -13.91 8.85 11.41
CA GLU A 60 -14.76 9.66 10.52
C GLU A 60 -13.94 10.55 9.55
N TRP A 61 -12.76 10.09 9.16
CA TRP A 61 -11.90 10.77 8.21
C TRP A 61 -12.27 10.39 6.77
N PRO A 62 -12.10 11.31 5.82
CA PRO A 62 -12.23 10.97 4.41
C PRO A 62 -11.20 9.91 4.04
N ILE A 63 -11.66 8.87 3.35
CA ILE A 63 -10.77 7.86 2.74
C ILE A 63 -10.10 8.54 1.52
N PRO A 64 -8.76 8.67 1.47
CA PRO A 64 -8.08 9.32 0.35
C PRO A 64 -8.29 8.55 -0.95
N GLU A 65 -8.52 9.21 -2.07
CA GLU A 65 -8.62 8.52 -3.38
C GLU A 65 -7.28 7.88 -3.80
N PRO A 66 -7.28 6.73 -4.50
CA PRO A 66 -6.06 6.11 -4.97
C PRO A 66 -5.39 6.97 -6.06
N PRO A 67 -4.04 7.08 -6.06
CA PRO A 67 -3.33 7.71 -7.17
C PRO A 67 -3.47 6.88 -8.44
N LYS A 68 -3.18 7.49 -9.60
CA LYS A 68 -3.17 6.76 -10.87
C LYS A 68 -1.94 5.86 -10.93
N VAL A 69 -2.13 4.63 -11.42
CA VAL A 69 -1.05 3.66 -11.63
C VAL A 69 0.05 4.24 -12.53
N GLY A 70 -0.33 4.88 -13.64
CA GLY A 70 0.63 5.46 -14.59
C GLY A 70 1.53 6.54 -13.97
N ASP A 71 1.00 7.38 -13.08
CA ASP A 71 1.80 8.41 -12.41
C ASP A 71 2.89 7.77 -11.51
N LEU A 72 2.62 6.59 -10.95
CA LEU A 72 3.59 5.83 -10.14
C LEU A 72 4.60 5.08 -11.01
N GLU A 73 4.16 4.50 -12.13
CA GLU A 73 5.04 3.85 -13.10
C GLU A 73 6.03 4.85 -13.71
N GLU A 74 5.57 6.06 -14.04
CA GLU A 74 6.41 7.14 -14.57
C GLU A 74 7.47 7.64 -13.57
N ALA A 75 7.21 7.51 -12.26
CA ALA A 75 8.15 7.91 -11.21
C ALA A 75 9.33 6.94 -11.03
N ASP A 76 9.24 5.72 -11.58
CA ASP A 76 10.28 4.68 -11.58
C ASP A 76 10.90 4.41 -10.19
N ALA A 77 10.07 4.50 -9.14
CA ALA A 77 10.49 4.33 -7.75
C ALA A 77 10.46 2.85 -7.28
N GLY A 78 9.97 1.94 -8.11
CA GLY A 78 9.79 0.52 -7.82
C GLY A 78 8.71 -0.13 -8.69
N GLU A 79 8.43 -1.41 -8.45
CA GLU A 79 7.36 -2.14 -9.12
C GLU A 79 6.00 -1.68 -8.58
N VAL A 80 5.06 -1.34 -9.46
CA VAL A 80 3.71 -0.97 -9.03
C VAL A 80 2.83 -2.22 -8.96
N ILE A 81 2.27 -2.49 -7.77
CA ILE A 81 1.34 -3.60 -7.54
C ILE A 81 -0.04 -3.08 -7.16
N LEU A 82 -1.10 -3.76 -7.61
CA LEU A 82 -2.48 -3.45 -7.20
C LEU A 82 -2.88 -4.33 -6.01
N VAL A 83 -3.18 -3.69 -4.88
CA VAL A 83 -3.59 -4.37 -3.67
C VAL A 83 -5.07 -4.12 -3.42
N LYS A 84 -5.79 -5.18 -3.02
CA LYS A 84 -7.23 -5.13 -2.79
C LYS A 84 -7.55 -5.56 -1.36
N CYS A 85 -8.48 -4.87 -0.71
CA CYS A 85 -9.03 -5.30 0.57
C CYS A 85 -10.55 -5.15 0.60
N ARG A 86 -11.18 -5.87 1.53
CA ARG A 86 -12.63 -5.77 1.81
C ARG A 86 -12.86 -5.42 3.27
N ILE A 87 -13.79 -4.51 3.49
CA ILE A 87 -14.25 -4.02 4.80
C ILE A 87 -15.72 -4.37 4.96
#